data_AF-A0A2T4JKX9-F1
#
_entry.id   AF-A0A2T4JKX9-F1
#
_cell.length_a   1.000
_cell.length_b   1.000
_cell.length_c   1.000
_cell.angle_alpha   90.00
_cell.angle_beta   90.00
_cell.angle_gamma   90.00
#
_symmetry.space_group_name_H-M   'P 1'
#
loop_
_entity.id
_entity.type
_entity.pdbx_description
1 polymer ?
#
loop_
_entity_poly.entity_id
_entity_poly.type
_entity_poly.pdbx_seq_one_letter_code
_entity_poly.pdbx_strand_id
1 'polypeptide(L)'
;MRNLIYLMTAVSVMGLAFWAYGENYRTRSSLDRMERLQGEIAGLREGLGVLRAEWAYLNRPDRLRELANLNFERLALLPLAPEQFGALAQVAHPVPDLPLVLDPVDTAARPEVQP
;
A
#
# COMPACT_ATOMS: atom_id res chain seq x y z
N MET A 1 -16.73 2.21 -69.52
CA MET A 1 -16.86 1.28 -68.38
C MET A 1 -15.52 0.87 -67.78
N ARG A 2 -14.62 0.22 -68.54
CA ARG A 2 -13.36 -0.34 -68.00
C ARG A 2 -12.42 0.69 -67.35
N ASN A 3 -12.23 1.86 -67.96
CA ASN A 3 -11.40 2.93 -67.40
C ASN A 3 -11.96 3.54 -66.11
N LEU A 4 -13.29 3.57 -65.95
CA LEU A 4 -13.92 4.10 -64.74
C LEU A 4 -13.62 3.17 -63.54
N ILE A 5 -13.68 1.86 -63.78
CA ILE A 5 -13.37 0.86 -62.77
C ILE A 5 -11.90 0.98 -62.35
N TYR A 6 -10.96 1.14 -63.29
CA TYR A 6 -9.54 1.33 -62.97
C TYR A 6 -9.26 2.62 -62.19
N LEU A 7 -9.95 3.72 -62.54
CA LEU A 7 -9.82 4.97 -61.80
C LEU A 7 -10.34 4.82 -60.36
N MET A 8 -11.49 4.17 -60.19
CA MET A 8 -12.08 3.92 -58.87
C MET A 8 -11.20 3.03 -58.00
N THR A 9 -10.62 1.96 -58.54
CA THR A 9 -9.68 1.13 -57.78
C THR A 9 -8.40 1.89 -57.45
N ALA A 10 -7.85 2.68 -58.36
CA ALA A 10 -6.67 3.50 -58.07
C ALA A 10 -6.93 4.50 -56.93
N VAL A 11 -8.08 5.18 -56.95
CA VAL A 11 -8.48 6.10 -55.87
C VAL A 11 -8.70 5.36 -54.55
N SER A 12 -9.32 4.19 -54.59
CA SER A 12 -9.56 3.38 -53.40
C SER A 12 -8.25 2.91 -52.75
N VAL A 13 -7.28 2.44 -53.55
CA VAL A 13 -5.94 2.07 -53.08
C VAL A 13 -5.20 3.28 -52.51
N MET A 14 -5.30 4.44 -53.15
CA MET A 14 -4.69 5.68 -52.67
C MET A 14 -5.28 6.10 -51.31
N GLY A 15 -6.61 5.98 -51.14
CA GLY A 15 -7.30 6.24 -49.89
C GLY A 15 -6.87 5.31 -48.76
N LEU A 16 -6.73 4.02 -49.05
CA LEU A 16 -6.22 3.03 -48.08
C LEU A 16 -4.77 3.30 -47.68
N ALA A 17 -3.92 3.69 -48.63
CA ALA A 17 -2.53 4.06 -48.34
C ALA A 17 -2.46 5.27 -47.40
N PHE A 18 -3.28 6.30 -47.65
CA PHE A 18 -3.35 7.48 -46.80
C PHE A 18 -3.87 7.15 -45.39
N TRP A 19 -4.92 6.33 -45.29
CA TRP A 19 -5.48 5.89 -44.01
C TRP A 19 -4.47 5.08 -43.19
N ALA A 20 -3.78 4.12 -43.82
CA ALA A 20 -2.77 3.29 -43.16
C ALA A 20 -1.56 4.10 -42.69
N TYR A 21 -1.18 5.15 -43.43
CA TYR A 21 -0.13 6.07 -43.02
C TYR A 21 -0.54 6.89 -41.78
N GLY A 22 -1.78 7.40 -41.76
CA GLY A 22 -2.32 8.13 -40.61
C GLY A 22 -2.42 7.26 -39.35
N GLU A 23 -2.88 6.01 -39.50
CA GLU A 23 -3.00 5.08 -38.37
C GLU A 23 -1.62 4.70 -37.80
N ASN A 24 -0.61 4.54 -38.66
CA ASN A 24 0.78 4.37 -38.23
C ASN A 24 1.28 5.52 -37.36
N TYR A 25 0.90 6.75 -37.67
CA TYR A 25 1.34 7.93 -36.91
C TYR A 25 0.75 7.97 -35.50
N ARG A 26 -0.53 7.59 -35.36
CA ARG A 26 -1.21 7.50 -34.05
C ARG A 26 -0.51 6.50 -33.13
N THR A 27 -0.17 5.32 -33.66
CA THR A 27 0.55 4.29 -32.90
C THR A 27 1.92 4.77 -32.45
N ARG A 28 2.70 5.36 -33.36
CA ARG A 28 4.03 5.90 -33.04
C ARG A 28 3.98 6.97 -31.95
N SER A 29 3.02 7.89 -32.02
CA SER A 29 2.86 8.93 -30.99
C SER A 29 2.63 8.40 -29.58
N SER A 30 1.96 7.25 -29.46
CA SER A 30 1.69 6.60 -28.18
C SER A 30 2.93 5.88 -27.65
N LEU A 31 3.70 5.24 -28.53
CA LEU A 31 4.99 4.63 -28.18
C LEU A 31 5.98 5.70 -27.67
N ASP A 32 6.13 6.82 -28.39
CA ASP A 32 7.01 7.92 -27.97
C ASP A 32 6.60 8.53 -26.61
N ARG A 33 5.30 8.54 -26.29
CA ARG A 33 4.82 8.97 -24.96
C ARG A 33 5.17 7.94 -23.89
N MET A 34 4.99 6.64 -24.18
CA MET A 34 5.33 5.57 -23.25
C MET A 34 6.83 5.56 -22.93
N GLU A 35 7.70 5.69 -23.93
CA GLU A 35 9.15 5.74 -23.73
C GLU A 35 9.57 6.91 -22.86
N ARG A 36 9.01 8.11 -23.10
CA ARG A 36 9.26 9.29 -22.26
C ARG A 36 8.84 9.07 -20.80
N LEU A 37 7.65 8.54 -20.58
CA LEU A 37 7.14 8.26 -19.23
C LEU A 37 7.99 7.20 -18.52
N GLN A 38 8.44 6.16 -19.24
CA GLN A 38 9.33 5.16 -18.65
C GLN A 38 10.67 5.76 -18.25
N GLY A 39 11.23 6.68 -19.06
CA GLY A 39 12.43 7.43 -18.70
C GLY A 39 12.23 8.28 -17.44
N GLU A 40 11.11 8.98 -17.32
CA GLU A 40 10.78 9.77 -16.13
C GLU A 40 10.63 8.87 -14.88
N ILE A 41 9.93 7.75 -15.01
CA ILE A 41 9.77 6.77 -13.92
C ILE A 41 11.13 6.23 -13.47
N ALA A 42 12.05 5.94 -14.41
CA ALA A 42 13.39 5.47 -14.07
C ALA A 42 14.15 6.52 -13.24
N GLY A 43 14.15 7.78 -13.68
CA GLY A 43 14.80 8.87 -12.94
C GLY A 43 14.21 9.09 -11.54
N LEU A 44 12.87 9.04 -11.41
CA LEU A 44 12.21 9.15 -10.11
C LEU A 44 12.56 8.00 -9.16
N ARG A 45 12.68 6.77 -9.69
CA ARG A 45 13.08 5.59 -8.89
C ARG A 45 14.50 5.68 -8.39
N GLU A 46 15.42 6.24 -9.17
CA GLU A 46 16.78 6.52 -8.71
C GLU A 46 16.77 7.52 -7.56
N GLY A 47 16.00 8.60 -7.67
CA GLY A 47 15.80 9.57 -6.59
C GLY A 47 15.25 8.93 -5.31
N LEU A 48 14.23 8.06 -5.43
CA LEU A 48 13.70 7.31 -4.29
C LEU A 48 14.74 6.40 -3.63
N GLY A 49 15.68 5.85 -4.40
CA GLY A 49 16.80 5.07 -3.86
C GLY A 49 17.66 5.90 -2.91
N VAL A 50 18.05 7.10 -3.35
CA VAL A 50 18.84 8.04 -2.53
C VAL A 50 18.08 8.44 -1.27
N LEU A 51 16.82 8.88 -1.40
CA LEU A 51 16.01 9.31 -0.25
C LEU A 51 15.80 8.19 0.77
N ARG A 52 15.64 6.93 0.32
CA ARG A 52 15.57 5.78 1.23
C ARG A 52 16.87 5.54 1.98
N ALA A 53 18.01 5.71 1.31
CA ALA A 53 19.32 5.58 1.95
C ALA A 53 19.54 6.69 2.99
N GLU A 54 19.17 7.93 2.66
CA GLU A 54 19.21 9.05 3.61
C GLU A 54 18.29 8.79 4.81
N TRP A 55 17.06 8.35 4.57
CA TRP A 55 16.12 8.01 5.64
C TRP A 55 16.67 6.89 6.54
N ALA A 56 17.25 5.85 5.96
CA ALA A 56 17.86 4.75 6.72
C ALA A 56 19.04 5.24 7.57
N TYR A 57 19.86 6.14 7.02
CA TYR A 57 20.97 6.74 7.77
C TYR A 57 20.47 7.63 8.93
N LEU A 58 19.44 8.45 8.69
CA LEU A 58 18.85 9.30 9.72
C LEU A 58 18.19 8.49 10.84
N ASN A 59 17.54 7.37 10.50
CA ASN A 59 16.81 6.51 11.44
C ASN A 59 17.65 5.38 12.04
N ARG A 60 18.98 5.39 11.87
CA ARG A 60 19.84 4.36 12.46
C ARG A 60 19.73 4.42 14.00
N PRO A 61 19.31 3.34 14.67
CA PRO A 61 19.01 3.37 16.12
C PRO A 61 20.22 3.73 16.97
N ASP A 62 21.43 3.29 16.58
CA ASP A 62 22.66 3.64 17.29
C ASP A 62 22.93 5.14 17.30
N ARG A 63 22.77 5.78 16.13
CA ARG A 63 22.95 7.22 15.97
C ARG A 63 21.89 8.00 16.74
N LEU A 64 20.64 7.56 16.68
CA LEU A 64 19.55 8.17 17.44
C LEU A 64 19.81 8.08 18.96
N ARG A 65 20.31 6.92 19.44
CA ARG A 65 20.69 6.73 20.84
C ARG A 65 21.82 7.67 21.27
N GLU A 66 22.86 7.79 20.44
CA GLU A 66 23.98 8.71 20.68
C GLU A 66 23.48 10.17 20.71
N LEU A 67 22.65 10.58 19.76
CA LEU A 67 22.06 11.93 19.73
C LEU A 67 21.16 12.21 20.95
N ALA A 68 20.37 11.22 21.38
CA ALA A 68 19.55 11.34 22.58
C ALA A 68 20.40 11.49 23.84
N ASN A 69 21.49 10.72 23.96
CA ASN A 69 22.44 10.82 25.07
C ASN A 69 23.15 12.19 25.09
N LEU A 70 23.58 12.69 23.94
CA LEU A 70 24.21 14.02 23.83
C LEU A 70 23.26 15.16 24.22
N ASN A 71 21.95 14.97 24.05
CA ASN A 71 20.92 15.97 24.35
C ASN A 71 20.08 15.59 25.58
N PHE A 72 20.65 14.78 26.49
CA PHE A 72 19.91 14.20 27.61
C PHE A 72 19.29 15.25 28.54
N GLU A 73 19.98 16.37 28.80
CA GLU A 73 19.46 17.45 29.65
C GLU A 73 18.10 17.99 29.18
N ARG A 74 17.86 17.99 27.87
CA ARG A 74 16.61 18.48 27.28
C ARG A 74 15.59 17.38 27.01
N LEU A 75 16.06 16.21 26.56
CA LEU A 75 15.19 15.12 26.12
C LEU A 75 14.78 14.18 27.25
N ALA A 76 15.65 14.00 28.26
CA ALA A 76 15.46 13.08 29.38
C ALA A 76 15.02 11.65 28.94
N LEU A 77 15.48 11.21 27.76
CA LEU A 77 15.14 9.92 27.19
C LEU A 77 16.12 8.85 27.68
N LEU A 78 15.57 7.71 28.10
CA LEU A 78 16.33 6.52 28.47
C LEU A 78 16.01 5.39 27.47
N PRO A 79 16.98 4.48 27.20
CA PRO A 79 16.71 3.32 26.36
C PRO A 79 15.61 2.47 26.98
N LEU A 80 14.71 1.99 26.13
CA LEU A 80 13.65 1.10 26.57
C LEU A 80 14.24 -0.27 26.90
N ALA A 81 14.00 -0.77 28.11
CA ALA A 81 14.47 -2.08 28.57
C ALA A 81 13.33 -3.11 28.53
N PRO A 82 13.61 -4.40 28.28
CA PRO A 82 12.58 -5.45 28.25
C PRO A 82 11.71 -5.49 29.51
N GLU A 83 12.30 -5.16 30.66
CA GLU A 83 11.65 -5.17 31.97
C GLU A 83 10.63 -4.03 32.14
N GLN A 84 10.66 -3.03 31.26
CA GLN A 84 9.71 -1.91 31.26
C GLN A 84 8.42 -2.24 30.51
N PHE A 85 8.38 -3.34 29.74
CA PHE A 85 7.13 -3.81 29.14
C PHE A 85 6.30 -4.57 30.16
N GLY A 86 5.02 -4.20 30.30
CA GLY A 86 4.07 -4.95 31.12
C GLY A 86 3.80 -6.34 30.54
N ALA A 87 3.58 -7.31 31.42
CA ALA A 87 3.12 -8.64 30.99
C ALA A 87 1.70 -8.55 30.43
N LEU A 88 1.34 -9.41 29.46
CA LEU A 88 0.00 -9.43 28.87
C LEU A 88 -1.10 -9.56 29.93
N ALA A 89 -0.86 -10.33 30.99
CA ALA A 89 -1.78 -10.50 32.12
C ALA A 89 -1.98 -9.24 32.98
N GLN A 90 -1.16 -8.21 32.80
CA GLN A 90 -1.26 -6.91 33.50
C GLN A 90 -2.05 -5.88 32.68
N VAL A 91 -2.48 -6.23 31.46
CA VAL A 91 -3.30 -5.37 30.61
C VAL A 91 -4.77 -5.56 31.00
N ALA A 92 -5.43 -4.49 31.43
CA ALA A 92 -6.86 -4.51 31.72
C ALA A 92 -7.64 -4.77 30.41
N HIS A 93 -8.36 -5.88 30.37
CA HIS A 93 -9.31 -6.15 29.29
C HIS A 93 -10.67 -5.53 29.61
N PRO A 94 -11.40 -5.01 28.60
CA PRO A 94 -12.78 -4.60 28.80
C PRO A 94 -13.60 -5.81 29.27
N VAL A 95 -14.38 -5.62 30.33
CA VAL A 95 -15.33 -6.64 30.80
C VAL A 95 -16.39 -6.80 29.71
N PRO A 96 -16.67 -8.04 29.23
CA PRO A 96 -17.74 -8.25 28.27
C PRO A 96 -19.07 -7.79 28.88
N ASP A 97 -19.88 -7.05 28.12
CA ASP A 97 -21.26 -6.73 28.48
C ASP A 97 -22.06 -8.03 28.53
N LEU A 98 -22.09 -8.67 29.70
CA LEU A 98 -22.92 -9.84 29.94
C LEU A 98 -24.36 -9.36 30.14
N PRO A 99 -25.35 -9.93 29.42
CA PRO A 99 -26.75 -9.66 29.70
C PRO A 99 -27.06 -10.05 31.15
N LEU A 100 -27.79 -9.17 31.85
CA LEU A 100 -28.26 -9.40 33.22
C LEU A 100 -29.16 -10.64 33.23
N VAL A 101 -28.68 -11.75 33.79
CA VAL A 101 -29.51 -12.95 34.01
C VAL A 101 -30.48 -12.62 35.13
N LEU A 102 -31.69 -12.22 34.75
CA LEU A 102 -32.81 -11.90 35.64
C LEU A 102 -33.78 -13.08 35.81
N ASP A 103 -33.52 -14.20 35.13
CA ASP A 103 -34.41 -15.34 35.18
C ASP A 103 -34.18 -16.14 36.47
N PRO A 104 -35.20 -16.31 37.33
CA PRO A 104 -35.08 -17.10 38.54
C PRO A 104 -34.83 -18.57 38.21
N VAL A 105 -33.76 -19.13 38.78
CA VAL A 105 -33.48 -20.57 38.75
C VAL A 105 -34.43 -21.26 39.74
N ASP A 106 -35.37 -22.05 39.21
CA ASP A 106 -36.26 -22.90 40.03
C ASP A 106 -35.47 -24.07 40.64
N THR A 107 -35.06 -23.93 41.90
CA THR A 107 -34.50 -25.03 42.71
C THR A 107 -35.62 -25.83 43.36
N ALA A 108 -36.38 -26.59 42.59
CA ALA A 108 -37.27 -27.61 43.16
C ALA A 108 -36.43 -28.82 43.60
N ALA A 109 -36.12 -28.90 44.90
CA ALA A 109 -35.42 -30.04 45.50
C ALA A 109 -36.27 -31.32 45.37
N ARG A 110 -35.71 -32.33 44.70
CA ARG A 110 -36.29 -33.68 44.61
C ARG A 110 -36.01 -34.38 45.95
N PRO A 111 -37.02 -34.78 46.76
CA PRO A 111 -36.74 -35.40 48.06
C PRO A 111 -36.19 -36.81 47.86
N GLU A 112 -34.96 -37.03 48.30
CA GLU A 112 -34.36 -38.37 48.43
C GLU A 112 -35.08 -39.12 49.57
N VAL A 113 -35.62 -40.30 49.27
CA VAL A 113 -36.18 -41.22 50.26
C VAL A 113 -35.13 -42.29 50.55
N GLN A 114 -34.70 -42.40 51.81
CA GLN A 114 -33.86 -43.49 52.33
C GLN A 114 -34.34 -43.81 53.76
N PRO A 115 -34.28 -45.09 54.19
CA PRO A 115 -33.05 -45.65 54.73
C PRO A 115 -32.47 -46.84 53.94
#